data_AF-A0A1G5PIT1-F1
#
_entry.id   AF-A0A1G5PIT1-F1
#
_cell.length_a   1.000
_cell.length_b   1.000
_cell.length_c   1.000
_cell.angle_alpha   90.00
_cell.angle_beta   90.00
_cell.angle_gamma   90.00
#
_symmetry.space_group_name_H-M   'P 1'
#
loop_
_entity.id
_entity.type
_entity.pdbx_description
1 polymer ?
#
loop_
_entity_poly.entity_id
_entity_poly.type
_entity_poly.pdbx_seq_one_letter_code
_entity_poly.pdbx_strand_id
1 'polypeptide(L)'
;MSTLHPADVLRQLATEFHHRKQENKEKAGHHSQQRRHHEKELEELQTDFESILQRWVDNEPEREAWRAHFYHFEPVPAGPELEQPPLFRGRSSSGGVLEICKAPGPAYEIILDGTPVRRTSEAPGLTERRIDRMRFEETEFEEVFDAPEEAQAPLADFYDGPRGAAPWEYSRSLFSDGLIDANFGLTERGQRWLDTRRQGREGGVQVWL
;
A
#
# COMPACT_ATOMS: atom_id res chain seq x y z
N MET A 1 1.14 10.50 -3.87
CA MET A 1 0.77 9.24 -4.54
C MET A 1 -0.27 8.54 -3.69
N SER A 2 -1.38 8.10 -4.31
CA SER A 2 -2.48 7.45 -3.59
C SER A 2 -2.09 6.02 -3.18
N THR A 3 -2.26 5.66 -1.91
CA THR A 3 -2.15 4.26 -1.46
C THR A 3 -3.14 3.39 -2.23
N LEU A 4 -2.64 2.37 -2.92
CA LEU A 4 -3.47 1.43 -3.69
C LEU A 4 -3.99 0.33 -2.76
N HIS A 5 -5.29 0.04 -2.86
CA HIS A 5 -5.92 -1.06 -2.14
C HIS A 5 -5.75 -2.39 -2.91
N PRO A 6 -5.56 -3.55 -2.26
CA PRO A 6 -5.34 -4.81 -2.96
C PRO A 6 -6.45 -5.21 -3.94
N ALA A 7 -7.71 -4.97 -3.59
CA ALA A 7 -8.84 -5.21 -4.49
C ALA A 7 -8.76 -4.33 -5.77
N ASP A 8 -8.20 -3.12 -5.69
CA ASP A 8 -8.04 -2.25 -6.85
C ASP A 8 -6.93 -2.76 -7.78
N VAL A 9 -5.82 -3.20 -7.19
CA VAL A 9 -4.70 -3.80 -7.94
C VAL A 9 -5.14 -5.06 -8.67
N LEU A 10 -5.86 -5.98 -8.00
CA LEU A 10 -6.37 -7.20 -8.62
C LEU A 10 -7.31 -6.89 -9.80
N ARG A 11 -8.18 -5.89 -9.66
CA ARG A 11 -9.06 -5.42 -10.75
C ARG A 11 -8.29 -4.82 -11.91
N GLN A 12 -7.25 -4.01 -11.61
CA GLN A 12 -6.42 -3.39 -12.63
C GLN A 12 -5.66 -4.46 -13.44
N LEU A 13 -5.06 -5.44 -12.75
CA LEU A 13 -4.34 -6.53 -13.40
C LEU A 13 -5.27 -7.39 -14.27
N ALA A 14 -6.46 -7.73 -13.78
CA ALA A 14 -7.46 -8.45 -14.57
C ALA A 14 -7.87 -7.65 -15.81
N THR A 15 -8.17 -6.36 -15.65
CA THR A 15 -8.57 -5.48 -16.76
C THR A 15 -7.48 -5.40 -17.83
N GLU A 16 -6.22 -5.18 -17.42
CA GLU A 16 -5.08 -5.12 -18.34
C GLU A 16 -4.85 -6.47 -19.04
N PHE A 17 -4.95 -7.59 -18.30
CA PHE A 17 -4.82 -8.92 -18.86
C PHE A 17 -5.85 -9.18 -19.97
N HIS A 18 -7.12 -8.84 -19.72
CA HIS A 18 -8.19 -9.00 -20.72
C HIS A 18 -8.00 -8.11 -21.93
N HIS A 19 -7.59 -6.86 -21.72
CA HIS A 19 -7.26 -5.93 -22.79
C HIS A 19 -6.14 -6.47 -23.70
N ARG A 20 -5.02 -6.90 -23.09
CA ARG A 20 -3.88 -7.48 -23.83
C ARG A 20 -4.23 -8.78 -24.54
N LYS A 21 -5.05 -9.63 -23.93
CA LYS A 21 -5.54 -10.87 -24.54
C LYS A 21 -6.40 -10.60 -25.77
N GLN A 22 -7.24 -9.56 -25.74
CA GLN A 22 -8.01 -9.11 -26.91
C GLN A 22 -7.09 -8.55 -28.00
N GLU A 23 -6.17 -7.65 -27.66
CA GLU A 23 -5.22 -7.09 -28.62
C GLU A 23 -4.38 -8.19 -29.32
N ASN A 24 -3.90 -9.18 -28.58
CA ASN A 24 -3.10 -10.28 -29.13
C ASN A 24 -3.93 -11.14 -30.10
N LYS A 25 -5.23 -11.34 -29.81
CA LYS A 25 -6.15 -12.05 -30.72
C LYS A 25 -6.39 -11.27 -32.00
N GLU A 26 -6.51 -9.95 -31.92
CA GLU A 26 -6.71 -9.07 -33.10
C GLU A 26 -5.44 -8.97 -33.96
N LYS A 27 -4.27 -8.97 -33.33
CA LYS A 27 -2.95 -8.93 -34.00
C LYS A 27 -2.44 -10.30 -34.43
N ALA A 28 -3.22 -11.37 -34.20
CA ALA A 28 -2.88 -12.75 -34.53
C ALA A 28 -2.70 -12.93 -36.05
N GLY A 29 -1.46 -12.79 -36.51
CA GLY A 29 -1.07 -12.79 -37.93
C GLY A 29 0.29 -12.15 -38.19
N HIS A 30 0.82 -11.36 -37.25
CA HIS A 30 2.13 -10.71 -37.37
C HIS A 30 3.29 -11.54 -36.77
N HIS A 31 4.51 -11.23 -37.23
CA HIS A 31 5.77 -11.97 -37.05
C HIS A 31 6.01 -12.61 -35.66
N SER A 32 6.72 -13.75 -35.65
CA SER A 32 7.02 -14.57 -34.46
C SER A 32 7.61 -13.81 -33.25
N GLN A 33 8.27 -12.67 -33.45
CA GLN A 33 8.86 -11.89 -32.36
C GLN A 33 7.82 -11.08 -31.57
N GLN A 34 6.85 -10.48 -32.25
CA GLN A 34 5.79 -9.69 -31.58
C GLN A 34 4.86 -10.58 -30.76
N ARG A 35 4.55 -11.78 -31.29
CA ARG A 35 3.75 -12.77 -30.55
C ARG A 35 4.43 -13.20 -29.25
N ARG A 36 5.74 -13.47 -29.29
CA ARG A 36 6.52 -13.83 -28.08
C ARG A 36 6.57 -12.69 -27.06
N HIS A 37 6.66 -11.44 -27.53
CA HIS A 37 6.63 -10.29 -26.63
C HIS A 37 5.29 -10.19 -25.90
N HIS A 38 4.16 -10.33 -26.62
CA HIS A 38 2.83 -10.32 -26.01
C HIS A 38 2.56 -11.52 -25.11
N GLU A 39 3.02 -12.71 -25.47
CA GLU A 39 2.97 -13.90 -24.61
C GLU A 39 3.70 -13.62 -23.28
N LYS A 40 4.89 -13.01 -23.33
CA LYS A 40 5.66 -12.63 -22.13
C LYS A 40 4.93 -11.60 -21.27
N GLU A 41 4.33 -10.57 -21.86
CA GLU A 41 3.56 -9.56 -21.11
C GLU A 41 2.36 -10.20 -20.38
N LEU A 42 1.67 -11.16 -21.00
CA LEU A 42 0.58 -11.90 -20.37
C LEU A 42 1.07 -12.79 -19.23
N GLU A 43 2.22 -13.44 -19.38
CA GLU A 43 2.86 -14.24 -18.33
C GLU A 43 3.29 -13.37 -17.12
N GLU A 44 3.80 -12.17 -17.38
CA GLU A 44 4.15 -11.19 -16.33
C GLU A 44 2.89 -10.77 -15.56
N LEU A 45 1.81 -10.40 -16.25
CA LEU A 45 0.53 -10.05 -15.61
C LEU A 45 -0.06 -11.19 -14.78
N GLN A 46 0.06 -12.44 -15.25
CA GLN A 46 -0.36 -13.63 -14.49
C GLN A 46 0.47 -13.81 -13.23
N THR A 47 1.79 -13.65 -13.34
CA THR A 47 2.71 -13.79 -12.20
C THR A 47 2.42 -12.73 -11.14
N ASP A 48 2.26 -11.47 -11.56
CA ASP A 48 1.93 -10.37 -10.67
C ASP A 48 0.57 -10.59 -10.01
N PHE A 49 -0.44 -11.04 -10.77
CA PHE A 49 -1.76 -11.34 -10.25
C PHE A 49 -1.74 -12.42 -9.16
N GLU A 50 -1.13 -13.58 -9.44
CA GLU A 50 -1.05 -14.67 -8.46
C GLU A 50 -0.23 -14.28 -7.22
N SER A 51 0.82 -13.48 -7.38
CA SER A 51 1.62 -12.93 -6.27
C SER A 51 0.78 -12.05 -5.34
N ILE A 52 0.04 -11.08 -5.90
CA ILE A 52 -0.86 -10.20 -5.16
C ILE A 52 -1.98 -11.02 -4.51
N LEU A 53 -2.56 -11.97 -5.25
CA LEU A 53 -3.65 -12.82 -4.79
C LEU A 53 -3.25 -13.66 -3.58
N GLN A 54 -2.12 -14.36 -3.68
CA GLN A 54 -1.58 -15.20 -2.60
C GLN A 54 -1.29 -14.38 -1.34
N ARG A 55 -0.91 -13.10 -1.50
CA ARG A 55 -0.47 -12.27 -0.40
C ARG A 55 -1.60 -11.57 0.35
N TRP A 56 -2.61 -11.12 -0.38
CA TRP A 56 -3.66 -10.28 0.19
C TRP A 56 -4.94 -11.04 0.51
N VAL A 57 -5.24 -12.13 -0.19
CA VAL A 57 -6.47 -12.93 0.01
C VAL A 57 -6.16 -14.16 0.85
N ASP A 58 -6.83 -14.31 2.00
CA ASP A 58 -6.54 -15.39 2.96
C ASP A 58 -7.18 -16.73 2.62
N ASN A 59 -8.39 -16.68 2.04
CA ASN A 59 -9.22 -17.86 1.89
C ASN A 59 -9.26 -18.34 0.44
N GLU A 60 -9.20 -19.66 0.25
CA GLU A 60 -9.18 -20.25 -1.09
C GLU A 60 -10.45 -20.01 -1.92
N PRO A 61 -11.67 -20.01 -1.36
CA PRO A 61 -12.88 -19.71 -2.13
C PRO A 61 -12.84 -18.33 -2.79
N GLU A 62 -12.35 -17.32 -2.08
CA GLU A 62 -12.20 -15.97 -2.62
C GLU A 62 -11.06 -15.91 -3.64
N ARG A 63 -9.95 -16.63 -3.42
CA ARG A 63 -8.90 -16.76 -4.43
C ARG A 63 -9.42 -17.35 -5.73
N GLU A 64 -10.23 -18.39 -5.64
CA GLU A 64 -10.83 -19.02 -6.80
C GLU A 64 -11.80 -18.08 -7.52
N ALA A 65 -12.61 -17.31 -6.79
CA ALA A 65 -13.46 -16.28 -7.39
C ALA A 65 -12.65 -15.22 -8.14
N TRP A 66 -11.51 -14.80 -7.58
CA TRP A 66 -10.58 -13.88 -8.23
C TRP A 66 -9.94 -14.49 -9.48
N ARG A 67 -9.49 -15.75 -9.43
CA ARG A 67 -8.97 -16.45 -10.62
C ARG A 67 -10.04 -16.59 -11.70
N ALA A 68 -11.27 -16.92 -11.32
CA ALA A 68 -12.38 -17.01 -12.25
C ALA A 68 -12.65 -15.67 -12.95
N HIS A 69 -12.61 -14.56 -12.20
CA HIS A 69 -12.68 -13.22 -12.78
C HIS A 69 -11.50 -12.93 -13.73
N PHE A 70 -10.27 -13.24 -13.31
CA PHE A 70 -9.06 -12.96 -14.08
C PHE A 70 -8.96 -13.77 -15.37
N TYR A 71 -9.27 -15.07 -15.36
CA TYR A 71 -9.11 -15.93 -16.53
C TYR A 71 -10.36 -15.99 -17.42
N HIS A 72 -11.56 -15.84 -16.83
CA HIS A 72 -12.83 -16.10 -17.48
C HIS A 72 -13.80 -14.91 -17.52
N PHE A 73 -13.42 -13.75 -16.97
CA PHE A 73 -14.27 -12.55 -16.93
C PHE A 73 -15.58 -12.76 -16.17
N GLU A 74 -15.58 -13.66 -15.17
CA GLU A 74 -16.68 -13.83 -14.21
C GLU A 74 -16.92 -12.53 -13.41
N PRO A 75 -18.04 -12.38 -12.69
CA PRO A 75 -18.28 -11.20 -11.87
C PRO A 75 -17.13 -10.88 -10.91
N VAL A 76 -16.82 -9.58 -10.78
CA VAL A 76 -15.77 -9.08 -9.90
C VAL A 76 -16.11 -9.44 -8.44
N PRO A 77 -15.22 -10.15 -7.71
CA PRO A 77 -15.41 -10.41 -6.28
C PRO A 77 -15.38 -9.10 -5.47
N ALA A 78 -15.97 -9.12 -4.27
CA ALA A 78 -15.91 -7.96 -3.35
C ALA A 78 -14.46 -7.56 -3.01
N GLY A 79 -13.58 -8.55 -2.91
CA GLY A 79 -12.17 -8.38 -2.60
C GLY A 79 -11.86 -8.50 -1.11
N PRO A 80 -10.57 -8.51 -0.75
CA PRO A 80 -10.15 -8.70 0.63
C PRO A 80 -10.68 -7.58 1.51
N GLU A 81 -11.25 -7.94 2.66
CA GLU A 81 -11.73 -7.01 3.68
C GLU A 81 -10.53 -6.40 4.42
N LEU A 82 -9.87 -5.43 3.79
CA LEU A 82 -8.81 -4.64 4.39
C LEU A 82 -9.28 -3.20 4.55
N GLU A 83 -9.06 -2.65 5.74
CA GLU A 83 -9.34 -1.24 5.98
C GLU A 83 -8.36 -0.37 5.19
N GLN A 84 -8.82 0.80 4.77
CA GLN A 84 -7.94 1.80 4.17
C GLN A 84 -6.94 2.26 5.23
N PRO A 85 -5.63 2.16 4.94
CA PRO A 85 -4.66 2.51 5.94
C PRO A 85 -4.57 4.02 6.17
N PRO A 86 -4.11 4.45 7.35
CA PRO A 86 -4.00 5.86 7.66
C PRO A 86 -2.96 6.52 6.75
N LEU A 87 -3.29 7.72 6.28
CA LEU A 87 -2.32 8.62 5.65
C LEU A 87 -1.46 9.33 6.71
N PHE A 88 -2.00 9.49 7.91
CA PHE A 88 -1.36 9.98 9.12
C PHE A 88 -2.03 9.34 10.33
N ARG A 89 -1.23 8.95 11.32
CA ARG A 89 -1.62 8.55 12.66
C ARG A 89 -0.64 9.21 13.60
N GLY A 90 -1.15 10.00 14.53
CA GLY A 90 -0.34 10.71 15.51
C GLY A 90 -0.88 10.56 16.92
N ARG A 91 0.01 10.71 17.90
CA ARG A 91 -0.33 10.64 19.32
C ARG A 91 -0.01 11.97 20.01
N SER A 92 -0.94 12.47 20.82
CA SER A 92 -0.72 13.65 21.64
C SER A 92 -0.01 13.31 22.95
N SER A 93 0.49 14.31 23.66
CA SER A 93 1.11 14.14 24.99
C SER A 93 0.12 13.63 26.06
N SER A 94 -1.18 13.83 25.86
CA SER A 94 -2.24 13.27 26.72
C SER A 94 -2.63 11.83 26.35
N GLY A 95 -2.04 11.27 25.29
CA GLY A 95 -2.30 9.90 24.81
C GLY A 95 -3.42 9.78 23.79
N GLY A 96 -4.06 10.89 23.39
CA GLY A 96 -5.08 10.89 22.34
C GLY A 96 -4.48 10.52 20.98
N VAL A 97 -5.25 9.83 20.15
CA VAL A 97 -4.83 9.34 18.83
C VAL A 97 -5.64 10.04 17.73
N LEU A 98 -4.93 10.71 16.83
CA LEU A 98 -5.49 11.32 15.63
C LEU A 98 -5.14 10.44 14.44
N GLU A 99 -6.14 10.09 13.63
CA GLU A 99 -5.94 9.40 12.36
C GLU A 99 -6.57 10.19 11.22
N ILE A 100 -5.90 10.17 10.07
CA ILE A 100 -6.43 10.72 8.83
C ILE A 100 -6.42 9.61 7.80
N CYS A 101 -7.61 9.21 7.36
CA CYS A 101 -7.81 8.17 6.36
C CYS A 101 -8.41 8.75 5.09
N LYS A 102 -8.24 8.04 3.97
CA LYS A 102 -9.05 8.34 2.79
C LYS A 102 -10.49 7.88 3.01
N ALA A 103 -11.43 8.74 2.62
CA ALA A 103 -12.83 8.39 2.51
C ALA A 103 -13.21 8.17 1.04
N PRO A 104 -14.36 7.52 0.74
CA PRO A 104 -14.85 7.41 -0.63
C PRO A 104 -14.97 8.78 -1.32
N GLY A 105 -14.45 8.87 -2.54
CA GLY A 105 -14.38 10.11 -3.34
C GLY A 105 -13.11 10.93 -3.08
N PRO A 106 -13.07 12.22 -3.46
CA PRO A 106 -11.96 13.13 -3.16
C PRO A 106 -12.08 13.66 -1.72
N ALA A 107 -12.18 12.75 -0.75
CA ALA A 107 -12.45 13.09 0.64
C ALA A 107 -11.50 12.37 1.61
N TYR A 108 -11.32 13.00 2.76
CA TYR A 108 -10.57 12.53 3.89
C TYR A 108 -11.49 12.46 5.10
N GLU A 109 -11.28 11.45 5.93
CA GLU A 109 -11.92 11.29 7.21
C GLU A 109 -10.88 11.48 8.31
N ILE A 110 -11.20 12.36 9.26
CA ILE A 110 -10.39 12.64 10.44
C ILE A 110 -11.08 11.96 11.61
N ILE A 111 -10.32 11.11 12.29
CA ILE A 111 -10.77 10.24 13.36
C ILE A 111 -9.97 10.60 14.61
N LEU A 112 -10.65 10.82 15.73
CA LEU A 112 -10.04 11.07 17.03
C LEU A 112 -10.46 9.94 17.98
N ASP A 113 -9.48 9.22 18.53
CA ASP A 113 -9.69 8.08 19.44
C ASP A 113 -10.71 7.06 18.88
N GLY A 114 -10.57 6.73 17.59
CA GLY A 114 -11.46 5.81 16.88
C GLY A 114 -12.83 6.37 16.51
N THR A 115 -13.12 7.64 16.83
CA THR A 115 -14.39 8.30 16.50
C THR A 115 -14.22 9.25 15.31
N PRO A 116 -14.96 9.09 14.21
CA PRO A 116 -14.95 10.07 13.12
C PRO A 116 -15.47 11.42 13.60
N VAL A 117 -14.63 12.46 13.51
CA VAL A 117 -14.95 13.82 13.98
C VAL A 117 -15.12 14.83 12.84
N ARG A 118 -14.50 14.59 11.68
CA ARG A 118 -14.58 15.49 10.54
C ARG A 118 -14.40 14.76 9.22
N ARG A 119 -15.17 15.15 8.20
CA ARG A 119 -14.96 14.77 6.80
C ARG A 119 -14.66 16.02 5.99
N THR A 120 -13.61 16.00 5.17
CA THR A 120 -13.19 17.16 4.36
C THR A 120 -12.72 16.72 2.97
N SER A 121 -12.90 17.56 1.96
CA SER A 121 -12.31 17.37 0.62
C SER A 121 -10.96 18.07 0.47
N GLU A 122 -10.61 18.95 1.41
CA GLU A 122 -9.32 19.63 1.42
C GLU A 122 -8.24 18.68 1.94
N ALA A 123 -7.10 18.59 1.24
CA ALA A 123 -5.99 17.78 1.67
C ALA A 123 -5.46 18.32 3.02
N PRO A 124 -5.46 17.54 4.10
CA PRO A 124 -5.19 18.03 5.44
C PRO A 124 -3.69 18.22 5.67
N GLY A 125 -3.06 19.18 5.01
CA GLY A 125 -1.63 19.51 5.19
C GLY A 125 -0.64 18.36 4.90
N LEU A 126 -1.12 17.22 4.39
CA LEU A 126 -0.34 15.97 4.27
C LEU A 126 0.73 15.97 3.17
N THR A 127 0.75 17.01 2.34
CA THR A 127 1.59 17.09 1.14
C THR A 127 3.02 17.53 1.43
N GLU A 128 3.33 17.92 2.66
CA GLU A 128 4.69 18.27 3.04
C GLU A 128 5.50 17.00 3.36
N ARG A 129 6.68 16.85 2.75
CA ARG A 129 7.57 15.68 2.93
C ARG A 129 8.04 15.47 4.38
N ARG A 130 7.76 16.40 5.29
CA ARG A 130 8.17 16.37 6.69
C ARG A 130 7.01 16.78 7.57
N ILE A 131 6.14 15.83 7.87
CA ILE A 131 5.10 15.99 8.88
C ILE A 131 5.50 15.04 9.99
N ASP A 132 6.37 15.51 10.87
CA ASP A 132 6.65 14.87 12.15
C ASP A 132 5.55 15.20 13.16
N ARG A 133 4.90 16.35 13.00
CA ARG A 133 3.83 16.84 13.88
C ARG A 133 2.67 17.42 13.10
N MET A 134 1.47 17.16 13.59
CA MET A 134 0.25 17.77 13.08
C MET A 134 -0.51 18.45 14.20
N ARG A 135 -0.92 19.70 13.98
CA ARG A 135 -1.87 20.38 14.86
C ARG A 135 -3.29 20.14 14.36
N PHE A 136 -4.13 19.58 15.22
CA PHE A 136 -5.57 19.50 15.02
C PHE A 136 -6.24 20.25 16.16
N GLU A 137 -6.99 21.31 15.80
CA GLU A 137 -7.55 22.27 16.75
C GLU A 137 -6.43 22.87 17.63
N GLU A 138 -6.49 22.71 18.94
CA GLU A 138 -5.48 23.23 19.89
C GLU A 138 -4.45 22.17 20.33
N THR A 139 -4.54 20.95 19.80
CA THR A 139 -3.69 19.82 20.20
C THR A 139 -2.66 19.48 19.13
N GLU A 140 -1.43 19.22 19.57
CA GLU A 140 -0.34 18.75 18.73
C GLU A 140 -0.22 17.22 18.85
N PHE A 141 -0.12 16.55 17.70
CA PHE A 141 0.03 15.11 17.59
C PHE A 141 1.35 14.81 16.88
N GLU A 142 2.21 14.00 17.49
CA GLU A 142 3.44 13.52 16.88
C GLU A 142 3.14 12.25 16.07
N GLU A 143 3.67 12.13 14.85
CA GLU A 143 3.41 10.95 14.01
C GLU A 143 4.00 9.69 14.66
N VAL A 144 3.17 8.63 14.73
CA VAL A 144 3.55 7.32 15.28
C VAL A 144 3.30 6.22 14.25
N PHE A 145 4.04 5.12 14.36
CA PHE A 145 4.00 3.97 13.47
C PHE A 145 3.80 2.71 14.31
N ASP A 146 2.69 1.99 14.07
CA ASP A 146 2.26 0.86 14.89
C ASP A 146 2.64 -0.51 14.29
N ALA A 147 3.21 -0.56 13.08
CA ALA A 147 3.82 -1.78 12.57
C ALA A 147 4.88 -2.28 13.58
N PRO A 148 4.97 -3.57 13.90
CA PRO A 148 5.91 -4.05 14.90
C PRO A 148 7.37 -3.89 14.40
N GLU A 149 8.33 -3.75 15.31
CA GLU A 149 9.75 -3.53 14.93
C GLU A 149 10.30 -4.66 14.04
N GLU A 150 9.82 -5.90 14.24
CA GLU A 150 10.14 -7.06 13.39
C GLU A 150 9.66 -6.91 11.94
N ALA A 151 8.63 -6.09 11.67
CA ALA A 151 8.20 -5.72 10.34
C ALA A 151 8.94 -4.47 9.82
N GLN A 152 9.15 -3.49 10.70
CA GLN A 152 9.78 -2.21 10.35
C GLN A 152 11.26 -2.37 9.99
N ALA A 153 12.04 -3.13 10.76
CA ALA A 153 13.48 -3.24 10.53
C ALA A 153 13.83 -3.87 9.17
N PRO A 154 13.23 -5.01 8.75
CA PRO A 154 13.44 -5.56 7.41
C PRO A 154 12.99 -4.63 6.27
N LEU A 155 11.92 -3.85 6.47
CA LEU A 155 11.49 -2.85 5.50
C LEU A 155 12.53 -1.74 5.31
N ALA A 156 13.13 -1.27 6.40
CA ALA A 156 14.16 -0.23 6.34
C ALA A 156 15.40 -0.75 5.60
N ASP A 157 15.84 -1.97 5.92
CA ASP A 157 17.00 -2.59 5.28
C ASP A 157 16.78 -2.79 3.77
N PHE A 158 15.56 -3.18 3.37
CA PHE A 158 15.20 -3.32 1.96
C PHE A 158 15.32 -1.99 1.18
N TYR A 159 14.90 -0.86 1.76
CA TYR A 159 14.93 0.46 1.11
C TYR A 159 16.24 1.25 1.31
N ASP A 160 17.05 0.95 2.33
CA ASP A 160 18.38 1.56 2.54
C ASP A 160 19.46 0.91 1.66
N GLY A 161 19.25 -0.33 1.22
CA GLY A 161 20.12 -1.04 0.31
C GLY A 161 19.82 -2.53 0.35
N PRO A 162 19.18 -3.11 -0.68
CA PRO A 162 18.69 -4.48 -0.63
C PRO A 162 19.85 -5.47 -0.50
N ARG A 163 20.11 -5.90 0.74
CA ARG A 163 21.08 -6.94 1.11
C ARG A 163 20.41 -8.23 1.59
N GLY A 164 19.09 -8.21 1.77
CA GLY A 164 18.29 -9.32 2.29
C GLY A 164 17.03 -9.58 1.46
N ALA A 165 16.26 -10.58 1.88
CA ALA A 165 14.96 -10.87 1.29
C ALA A 165 13.98 -9.72 1.54
N ALA A 166 13.06 -9.52 0.61
CA ALA A 166 12.03 -8.51 0.77
C ALA A 166 11.12 -8.85 1.96
N PRO A 167 10.65 -7.86 2.75
CA PRO A 167 9.98 -8.08 4.04
C PRO A 167 8.51 -8.48 3.86
N TRP A 168 8.19 -9.11 2.74
CA TRP A 168 6.82 -9.25 2.30
C TRP A 168 6.01 -10.11 3.23
N GLU A 169 6.60 -11.02 4.01
CA GLU A 169 5.91 -11.75 5.08
C GLU A 169 5.15 -10.85 6.08
N TYR A 170 5.59 -9.60 6.24
CA TYR A 170 4.95 -8.59 7.10
C TYR A 170 4.01 -7.62 6.34
N SER A 171 3.73 -7.88 5.05
CA SER A 171 3.00 -6.92 4.20
C SER A 171 1.68 -6.43 4.79
N ARG A 172 0.94 -7.29 5.51
CA ARG A 172 -0.32 -6.88 6.15
C ARG A 172 -0.11 -5.83 7.23
N SER A 173 0.81 -6.07 8.16
CA SER A 173 1.13 -5.10 9.21
C SER A 173 1.67 -3.79 8.61
N LEU A 174 2.53 -3.89 7.60
CA LEU A 174 3.09 -2.73 6.91
C LEU A 174 2.02 -1.94 6.13
N PHE A 175 1.08 -2.63 5.49
CA PHE A 175 -0.02 -2.00 4.78
C PHE A 175 -1.01 -1.38 5.73
N SER A 176 -1.46 -2.08 6.78
CA SER A 176 -2.41 -1.56 7.77
C SER A 176 -1.90 -0.31 8.49
N ASP A 177 -0.58 -0.19 8.70
CA ASP A 177 0.04 1.03 9.24
C ASP A 177 0.31 2.09 8.15
N GLY A 178 -0.02 1.79 6.89
CA GLY A 178 0.12 2.71 5.76
C GLY A 178 1.56 2.94 5.32
N LEU A 179 2.51 2.06 5.66
CA LEU A 179 3.92 2.19 5.24
C LEU A 179 4.13 1.76 3.79
N ILE A 180 3.40 0.75 3.33
CA ILE A 180 3.41 0.27 1.94
C ILE A 180 2.02 0.28 1.33
N ASP A 181 1.95 0.29 0.01
CA ASP A 181 0.72 0.03 -0.74
C ASP A 181 0.59 -1.45 -1.13
N ALA A 182 -0.51 -1.79 -1.80
CA ALA A 182 -0.79 -3.15 -2.27
C ALA A 182 0.25 -3.71 -3.25
N ASN A 183 1.01 -2.85 -3.94
CA ASN A 183 2.10 -3.20 -4.84
C ASN A 183 3.46 -3.27 -4.13
N PHE A 184 3.47 -3.24 -2.80
CA PHE A 184 4.67 -3.24 -1.96
C PHE A 184 5.56 -2.00 -2.16
N GLY A 185 5.01 -0.93 -2.76
CA GLY A 185 5.67 0.35 -2.88
C GLY A 185 5.56 1.15 -1.58
N LEU A 186 6.60 1.92 -1.25
CA LEU A 186 6.58 2.82 -0.10
C LEU A 186 5.55 3.93 -0.33
N THR A 187 4.67 4.17 0.64
CA THR A 187 3.72 5.30 0.58
C THR A 187 4.40 6.61 0.99
N GLU A 188 3.67 7.73 0.95
CA GLU A 188 4.15 8.99 1.53
C GLU A 188 4.37 8.89 3.05
N ARG A 189 3.50 8.17 3.76
CA ARG A 189 3.67 7.89 5.20
C ARG A 189 4.86 6.96 5.46
N GLY A 190 5.04 5.94 4.63
CA GLY A 190 6.24 5.09 4.66
C GLY A 190 7.53 5.87 4.39
N GLN A 191 7.49 6.86 3.49
CA GLN A 191 8.63 7.73 3.23
C GLN A 191 8.97 8.59 4.45
N ARG A 192 7.97 9.17 5.12
CA ARG A 192 8.19 9.93 6.37
C ARG A 192 8.75 9.05 7.48
N TRP A 193 8.21 7.84 7.65
CA TRP A 193 8.75 6.84 8.58
C TRP A 193 10.24 6.56 8.33
N LEU A 194 10.61 6.28 7.07
CA LEU A 194 11.98 5.97 6.68
C LEU A 194 12.92 7.16 6.93
N ASP A 195 12.48 8.37 6.62
CA ASP A 195 13.24 9.60 6.85
C ASP A 195 13.45 9.87 8.35
N THR A 196 12.44 9.67 9.18
CA THR A 196 12.53 9.79 10.65
C THR A 196 13.56 8.81 11.23
N ARG A 197 13.56 7.56 10.77
CA ARG A 197 14.55 6.56 11.18
C ARG A 197 15.98 6.96 10.81
N ARG A 198 16.18 7.50 9.60
CA ARG A 198 17.50 7.95 9.13
C ARG A 198 18.03 9.12 9.94
N GLN A 199 17.17 10.09 10.28
CA GLN A 199 17.54 11.21 11.14
C GLN A 199 17.90 10.77 12.57
N GLY A 200 17.15 9.81 13.14
CA GLY A 200 17.49 9.21 14.43
C GLY A 200 18.85 8.49 14.45
N ARG A 201 19.26 7.91 13.31
CA ARG A 201 20.61 7.32 13.13
C ARG A 201 21.71 8.36 13.01
N GLU A 202 21.45 9.50 12.38
CA GLU A 202 22.43 10.60 12.22
C GLU A 202 22.59 11.45 13.49
N GLY A 203 21.54 11.56 14.32
CA GLY A 203 21.56 12.26 15.62
C GLY A 203 22.05 11.43 16.81
N GLY A 204 22.29 10.13 16.61
CA GLY A 204 22.84 9.22 17.62
C GLY A 204 24.34 9.43 17.83
N VAL A 205 24.71 10.49 18.56
CA VAL A 205 26.05 10.61 19.15
C VAL A 205 26.31 9.36 19.99
N GLN A 206 27.32 8.58 19.61
CA GLN A 206 27.88 7.54 20.47
C GLN A 206 28.34 8.19 21.78
N VAL A 207 27.56 8.00 22.85
CA VAL A 207 28.08 8.15 24.20
C VAL A 207 28.86 6.87 24.47
N TRP A 208 30.18 6.94 24.27
CA TRP A 208 31.10 5.99 24.86
C TRP A 208 31.03 6.18 26.39
N LEU A 209 30.54 5.16 27.10
CA LEU A 209 30.81 4.98 28.52
C LEU A 209 32.08 4.14 28.69
#